data_AF-A0AAD6MQP4-F1
#
_entry.id   AF-A0AAD6MQP4-F1
#
_cell.length_a   1.000
_cell.length_b   1.000
_cell.length_c   1.000
_cell.angle_alpha   90.00
_cell.angle_beta   90.00
_cell.angle_gamma   90.00
#
_symmetry.space_group_name_H-M   'P 1'
#
loop_
_entity.id
_entity.type
_entity.pdbx_description
1 polymer ?
#
loop_
_entity_poly.entity_id
_entity_poly.type
_entity_poly.pdbx_seq_one_letter_code
_entity_poly.pdbx_strand_id
1 'polypeptide(L)'
;MCSFDNLAFLTAGEAHTDQSWSHKIIQGLSLFSRSLYFEDFSAYEYFQNFLGLVTGVCGIPEGQVSNEGFVDEETRRLIGWPTLSPFERNPLPFLRTLLNLRSKGHGFSQTHVGMVLDVRALTADHF
;
A
#
# COMPACT_ATOMS: atom_id res chain seq x y z
N MET A 1 14.45 -9.78 -1.52
CA MET A 1 14.69 -8.99 -0.29
C MET A 1 13.48 -9.20 0.61
N CYS A 2 13.68 -9.39 1.90
CA CYS A 2 12.62 -9.68 2.88
C CYS A 2 12.06 -8.40 3.52
N SER A 3 10.84 -8.49 4.07
CA SER A 3 10.20 -7.41 4.84
C SER A 3 10.81 -7.28 6.25
N PHE A 4 10.68 -6.09 6.86
CA PHE A 4 11.13 -5.77 8.23
C PHE A 4 9.96 -5.31 9.13
N ASP A 5 8.75 -5.77 8.82
CA ASP A 5 7.51 -5.33 9.48
C ASP A 5 7.46 -5.67 10.99
N ASN A 6 8.30 -6.60 11.46
CA ASN A 6 8.42 -6.95 12.88
C ASN A 6 9.21 -5.93 13.73
N LEU A 7 9.80 -4.89 13.13
CA LEU A 7 10.57 -3.83 13.80
C LEU A 7 11.71 -4.32 14.74
N ALA A 8 12.15 -5.57 14.59
CA ALA A 8 13.14 -6.21 15.47
C ALA A 8 14.56 -5.59 15.39
N PHE A 9 14.76 -4.62 14.50
CA PHE A 9 16.04 -3.95 14.25
C PHE A 9 16.33 -2.75 15.17
N LEU A 10 15.43 -2.41 16.11
CA LEU A 10 15.59 -1.25 17.01
C LEU A 10 16.07 -1.58 18.43
N THR A 11 16.35 -2.85 18.76
CA THR A 11 16.71 -3.26 20.13
C THR A 11 18.19 -3.62 20.25
N ALA A 12 18.97 -2.70 20.80
CA ALA A 12 20.24 -3.05 21.43
C ALA A 12 19.98 -3.33 22.92
N GLY A 13 20.00 -4.60 23.33
CA GLY A 13 20.21 -4.98 24.73
C GLY A 13 19.05 -5.62 25.52
N GLU A 14 17.80 -5.64 25.03
CA GLU A 14 16.69 -6.35 25.71
C GLU A 14 15.85 -7.20 24.76
N ALA A 15 15.45 -8.39 25.22
CA ALA A 15 14.57 -9.30 24.52
C ALA A 15 13.14 -8.76 24.49
N HIS A 16 12.52 -8.85 23.32
CA HIS A 16 11.20 -8.31 22.95
C HIS A 16 10.13 -8.49 24.05
N THR A 17 9.44 -7.41 24.39
CA THR A 17 8.01 -7.51 24.74
C THR A 17 7.25 -7.79 23.46
N ASP A 18 6.31 -8.73 23.51
CA ASP A 18 5.45 -9.19 22.42
C ASP A 18 4.41 -8.09 22.07
N GLN A 19 4.91 -6.91 21.69
CA GLN A 19 4.09 -5.73 21.45
C GLN A 19 3.58 -5.78 20.03
N SER A 20 2.41 -6.37 19.86
CA SER A 20 1.67 -6.36 18.60
C SER A 20 1.22 -4.93 18.28
N TRP A 21 1.87 -4.30 17.32
CA TRP A 21 1.44 -3.01 16.77
C TRP A 21 0.26 -3.21 15.84
N SER A 22 -0.69 -2.27 15.83
CA SER A 22 -1.80 -2.37 14.88
C SER A 22 -1.28 -2.36 13.43
N HIS A 23 -1.86 -3.19 12.58
CA HIS A 23 -1.51 -3.31 11.16
C HIS A 23 -1.47 -1.95 10.43
N LYS A 24 -2.37 -1.03 10.83
CA LYS A 24 -2.42 0.36 10.34
C LYS A 24 -1.11 1.12 10.55
N ILE A 25 -0.49 0.99 11.72
CA ILE A 25 0.73 1.71 12.12
C ILE A 25 1.93 1.15 11.36
N ILE A 26 2.07 -0.18 11.32
CA ILE A 26 3.16 -0.85 10.60
C ILE A 26 3.13 -0.46 9.12
N GLN A 27 1.96 -0.44 8.49
CA GLN A 27 1.87 -0.06 7.09
C GLN A 27 2.16 1.41 6.80
N GLY A 28 1.66 2.32 7.64
CA GLY A 28 2.02 3.72 7.55
C GLY A 28 3.53 3.90 7.63
N LEU A 29 4.17 3.24 8.61
CA LEU A 29 5.62 3.21 8.74
C LEU A 29 6.27 2.60 7.50
N SER A 30 5.82 1.46 6.99
CA SER A 30 6.40 0.76 5.83
C SER A 30 6.34 1.60 4.54
N LEU A 31 5.24 2.33 4.32
CA LEU A 31 5.13 3.30 3.23
C LEU A 31 6.20 4.40 3.33
N PHE A 32 6.40 4.95 4.53
CA PHE A 32 7.34 6.05 4.75
C PHE A 32 8.79 5.58 4.96
N SER A 33 9.03 4.34 5.37
CA SER A 33 10.34 3.77 5.74
C SER A 33 11.11 3.16 4.57
N ARG A 34 10.61 3.28 3.33
CA ARG A 34 11.20 2.72 2.11
C ARG A 34 11.07 1.19 2.05
N SER A 35 10.08 0.61 2.73
CA SER A 35 9.68 -0.76 2.42
C SER A 35 9.02 -0.78 1.05
N LEU A 36 9.61 -1.53 0.11
CA LEU A 36 9.12 -1.65 -1.27
C LEU A 36 8.51 -3.03 -1.57
N TYR A 37 8.59 -3.94 -0.59
CA TYR A 37 8.11 -5.32 -0.67
C TYR A 37 7.21 -5.57 0.53
N PHE A 38 6.02 -6.13 0.30
CA PHE A 38 5.16 -6.60 1.39
C PHE A 38 5.61 -7.99 1.85
N GLU A 39 5.33 -8.31 3.12
CA GLU A 39 5.63 -9.61 3.73
C GLU A 39 4.80 -10.74 3.10
N ASP A 40 3.52 -10.49 2.85
CA ASP A 40 2.60 -11.46 2.29
C ASP A 40 1.55 -10.80 1.38
N PHE A 41 0.72 -11.64 0.75
CA PHE A 41 -0.36 -11.20 -0.13
C PHE A 41 -1.43 -10.38 0.60
N SER A 42 -1.71 -10.68 1.88
CA SER A 42 -2.70 -9.95 2.67
C SER A 42 -2.25 -8.52 2.98
N ALA A 43 -0.96 -8.30 3.21
CA ALA A 43 -0.37 -6.97 3.36
C ALA A 43 -0.50 -6.16 2.06
N TYR A 44 -0.34 -6.80 0.90
CA TYR A 44 -0.60 -6.20 -0.41
C TYR A 44 -2.07 -5.81 -0.62
N GLU A 45 -3.02 -6.71 -0.37
CA GLU A 45 -4.46 -6.44 -0.51
C GLU A 45 -4.89 -5.29 0.41
N TYR A 46 -4.43 -5.32 1.66
CA TYR A 46 -4.68 -4.24 2.60
C TYR A 46 -4.08 -2.93 2.07
N PHE A 47 -2.86 -2.93 1.54
CA PHE A 47 -2.22 -1.72 1.03
C PHE A 47 -3.02 -1.11 -0.12
N GLN A 48 -3.55 -1.93 -1.02
CA GLN A 48 -4.47 -1.48 -2.07
C GLN A 48 -5.75 -0.88 -1.47
N ASN A 49 -6.34 -1.52 -0.46
CA ASN A 49 -7.52 -1.00 0.24
C ASN A 49 -7.24 0.35 0.91
N PHE A 50 -6.08 0.50 1.56
CA PHE A 50 -5.63 1.74 2.18
C PHE A 50 -5.46 2.87 1.16
N LEU A 51 -4.94 2.57 -0.03
CA LEU A 51 -4.83 3.55 -1.11
C LEU A 51 -6.16 3.89 -1.77
N GLY A 52 -7.24 3.16 -1.47
CA GLY A 52 -8.56 3.36 -2.09
C GLY A 52 -8.63 2.78 -3.50
N LEU A 53 -7.89 1.71 -3.77
CA LEU A 53 -7.86 1.03 -5.05
C LEU A 53 -8.91 -0.09 -5.11
N VAL A 54 -9.51 -0.27 -6.29
CA VAL A 54 -10.45 -1.36 -6.55
C VAL A 54 -9.72 -2.69 -6.39
N THR A 55 -10.22 -3.51 -5.46
CA THR A 55 -9.74 -4.85 -5.17
C THR A 55 -10.91 -5.83 -5.38
N GLY A 56 -10.92 -6.48 -6.54
CA GLY A 56 -12.00 -7.42 -6.92
C GLY A 56 -13.27 -6.75 -7.46
N VAL A 57 -14.41 -7.44 -7.32
CA VAL A 57 -15.70 -7.01 -7.88
C VAL A 57 -16.38 -6.04 -6.92
N CYS A 58 -16.06 -4.76 -7.03
CA CYS A 58 -16.83 -3.71 -6.37
C CYS A 58 -17.88 -3.17 -7.35
N GLY A 59 -19.13 -3.03 -6.90
CA GLY A 59 -20.24 -2.45 -7.67
C GLY A 59 -20.12 -0.94 -7.85
N ILE A 60 -18.93 -0.47 -8.24
CA ILE A 60 -18.63 0.94 -8.44
C ILE A 60 -19.21 1.37 -9.79
N PRO A 61 -19.95 2.49 -9.86
CA PRO A 61 -20.46 3.01 -11.11
C PRO A 61 -19.37 3.25 -12.15
N GLU A 62 -19.65 2.97 -13.42
CA GLU A 62 -18.74 3.30 -14.52
C GLU A 62 -18.40 4.81 -14.52
N GLY A 63 -17.13 5.12 -14.77
CA GLY A 63 -16.64 6.50 -14.79
C GLY A 63 -16.26 7.09 -13.42
N GLN A 64 -16.53 6.39 -12.31
CA GLN A 64 -16.12 6.80 -10.96
C GLN A 64 -14.83 6.11 -10.47
N VAL A 65 -14.14 5.43 -11.39
CA VAL A 65 -12.86 4.78 -11.14
C VAL A 65 -11.81 5.46 -12.03
N SER A 66 -10.70 5.87 -11.45
CA SER A 66 -9.58 6.41 -12.23
C SER A 66 -8.95 5.32 -13.10
N ASN A 67 -8.16 5.71 -14.10
CA ASN A 67 -7.44 4.75 -14.95
C ASN A 67 -6.50 3.83 -14.15
N GLU A 68 -6.06 4.28 -12.97
CA GLU A 68 -5.22 3.52 -12.05
C GLU A 68 -6.00 2.67 -11.04
N GLY A 69 -7.33 2.65 -11.13
CA GLY A 69 -8.19 1.92 -10.21
C GLY A 69 -8.49 2.64 -8.90
N PHE A 70 -8.19 3.94 -8.77
CA PHE A 70 -8.52 4.71 -7.56
C PHE A 70 -9.97 5.18 -7.59
N VAL A 71 -10.61 5.19 -6.41
CA VAL A 71 -11.94 5.76 -6.21
C VAL A 71 -11.89 6.85 -5.15
N ASP A 72 -12.40 8.01 -5.50
CA ASP A 72 -12.43 9.18 -4.63
C ASP A 72 -13.34 8.98 -3.41
N GLU A 73 -13.15 9.82 -2.40
CA GLU A 73 -13.89 9.70 -1.15
C GLU A 73 -15.41 9.86 -1.31
N GLU A 74 -15.86 10.75 -2.20
CA GLU A 74 -17.29 11.02 -2.40
C GLU A 74 -17.98 9.78 -2.96
N THR A 75 -17.40 9.18 -4.01
CA THR A 75 -17.89 7.92 -4.58
C THR A 75 -17.88 6.80 -3.54
N ARG A 76 -16.79 6.65 -2.77
CA ARG A 76 -16.68 5.61 -1.73
C ARG A 76 -17.77 5.74 -0.68
N ARG A 77 -18.08 6.96 -0.25
CA ARG A 77 -19.17 7.25 0.70
C ARG A 77 -20.54 6.97 0.09
N LEU A 78 -20.76 7.37 -1.17
CA LEU A 78 -22.04 7.20 -1.87
C LEU A 78 -22.43 5.71 -2.01
N ILE A 79 -21.46 4.85 -2.32
CA ILE A 79 -21.70 3.40 -2.46
C ILE A 79 -21.54 2.63 -1.14
N GLY A 80 -21.22 3.32 -0.04
CA GLY A 80 -20.99 2.70 1.26
C GLY A 80 -19.82 1.70 1.27
N TRP A 81 -18.76 1.95 0.50
CA TRP A 81 -17.62 1.02 0.39
C TRP A 81 -16.86 0.97 1.73
N PRO A 82 -16.75 -0.21 2.40
CA PRO A 82 -16.03 -0.36 3.66
C PRO A 82 -14.50 -0.34 3.49
N THR A 83 -13.94 0.74 2.96
CA THR A 83 -12.48 0.96 2.87
C THR A 83 -12.00 1.92 3.95
N LEU A 84 -10.80 1.65 4.45
CA LEU A 84 -10.11 2.48 5.44
C LEU A 84 -9.31 3.62 4.82
N SER A 85 -9.48 3.87 3.51
CA SER A 85 -8.65 4.82 2.78
C SER A 85 -8.90 6.27 3.22
N PRO A 86 -7.86 7.00 3.67
CA PRO A 86 -7.98 8.40 4.08
C PRO A 86 -7.88 9.39 2.92
N PHE A 87 -7.71 8.94 1.67
CA PHE A 87 -7.35 9.82 0.56
C PHE A 87 -8.56 10.38 -0.17
N GLU A 88 -8.75 11.69 -0.12
CA GLU A 88 -9.80 12.39 -0.89
C GLU A 88 -9.53 12.37 -2.40
N ARG A 89 -8.26 12.34 -2.78
CA ARG A 89 -7.78 12.36 -4.18
C ARG A 89 -6.77 11.26 -4.41
N ASN A 90 -6.58 10.88 -5.68
CA ASN A 90 -5.68 9.80 -6.06
C ASN A 90 -4.25 10.04 -5.51
N PRO A 91 -3.75 9.17 -4.59
CA PRO A 91 -2.43 9.34 -3.99
C PRO A 91 -1.29 8.82 -4.87
N LEU A 92 -1.59 8.02 -5.90
CA LEU A 92 -0.58 7.33 -6.72
C LEU A 92 0.39 8.29 -7.43
N PRO A 93 -0.02 9.44 -8.01
CA PRO A 93 0.92 10.39 -8.61
C PRO A 93 1.92 10.96 -7.61
N PHE A 94 1.45 11.27 -6.40
CA PHE A 94 2.31 11.74 -5.31
C PHE A 94 3.29 10.64 -4.88
N LEU A 95 2.80 9.42 -4.68
CA LEU A 95 3.65 8.28 -4.28
C LEU A 95 4.69 7.95 -5.34
N ARG A 96 4.34 7.95 -6.64
CA ARG A 96 5.30 7.80 -7.75
C ARG A 96 6.38 8.87 -7.69
N THR A 97 6.00 10.13 -7.45
CA THR A 97 6.96 11.24 -7.34
C THR A 97 7.89 11.05 -6.14
N LEU A 98 7.35 10.68 -4.99
CA LEU A 98 8.11 10.41 -3.78
C LEU A 98 9.11 9.27 -3.95
N LEU A 99 8.69 8.16 -4.58
CA LEU A 99 9.56 7.02 -4.83
C LEU A 99 10.66 7.34 -5.85
N ASN A 100 10.34 8.04 -6.94
CA ASN A 100 11.33 8.51 -7.92
C ASN A 100 12.40 9.39 -7.26
N LEU A 101 11.98 10.34 -6.41
CA LEU A 101 12.91 11.20 -5.69
C LEU A 101 13.82 10.39 -4.75
N ARG A 102 13.23 9.42 -4.04
CA ARG A 102 13.92 8.57 -3.07
C ARG A 102 14.87 7.56 -3.71
N SER A 103 14.56 7.10 -4.93
CA SER A 103 15.34 6.07 -5.61
C SER A 103 16.60 6.61 -6.29
N LYS A 104 16.75 7.94 -6.42
CA LYS A 104 17.95 8.60 -6.99
C LYS A 104 18.35 8.03 -8.37
N GLY A 105 17.36 7.62 -9.17
CA GLY A 105 17.59 7.00 -10.48
C GLY A 105 17.68 5.47 -10.48
N HIS A 106 17.65 4.81 -9.32
CA HIS A 106 17.41 3.36 -9.27
C HIS A 106 15.93 3.08 -9.58
N GLY A 107 15.66 2.09 -10.43
CA GLY A 107 14.29 1.69 -10.76
C GLY A 107 13.60 1.02 -9.57
N PHE A 108 12.31 1.35 -9.35
CA PHE A 108 11.47 0.67 -8.34
C PHE A 108 10.29 -0.09 -8.96
N SER A 109 10.10 -0.03 -10.29
CA SER A 109 8.97 -0.66 -11.00
C SER A 109 8.87 -2.18 -10.84
N GLN A 110 9.97 -2.86 -10.49
CA GLN A 110 9.98 -4.31 -10.23
C GLN A 110 9.68 -4.68 -8.76
N THR A 111 9.52 -3.69 -7.87
CA THR A 111 9.15 -3.92 -6.47
C THR A 111 7.63 -4.06 -6.32
N HIS A 112 7.15 -4.65 -5.23
CA HIS A 112 5.70 -4.81 -5.03
C HIS A 112 4.97 -3.46 -5.01
N VAL A 113 5.53 -2.47 -4.32
CA VAL A 113 4.98 -1.10 -4.34
C VAL A 113 5.04 -0.49 -5.74
N GLY A 114 6.14 -0.69 -6.47
CA GLY A 114 6.25 -0.22 -7.85
C GLY A 114 5.20 -0.83 -8.79
N MET A 115 4.93 -2.13 -8.62
CA MET A 115 3.89 -2.82 -9.39
C MET A 115 2.49 -2.30 -9.07
N VAL A 116 2.17 -2.02 -7.79
CA VAL A 116 0.92 -1.33 -7.41
C VAL A 116 0.82 0.02 -8.12
N LEU A 117 1.89 0.82 -8.07
CA LEU A 117 1.90 2.14 -8.69
C LEU A 117 1.81 2.07 -10.22
N ASP A 118 2.30 1.01 -10.85
CA ASP A 118 2.20 0.78 -12.29
C ASP A 118 0.91 0.02 -12.70
N VAL A 119 -0.05 -0.12 -11.77
CA VAL A 119 -1.35 -0.78 -11.98
C VAL A 119 -1.18 -2.24 -12.43
N ARG A 120 -0.13 -2.90 -11.94
CA ARG A 120 0.15 -4.31 -12.18
C ARG A 120 -0.38 -5.14 -11.00
N ALA A 121 -1.25 -6.08 -11.31
CA ALA A 121 -1.74 -7.02 -10.32
C ALA A 121 -0.60 -7.95 -9.88
N LEU A 122 -0.44 -8.13 -8.57
CA LEU A 122 0.37 -9.17 -7.97
C LEU A 122 -0.54 -10.36 -7.67
N THR A 123 0.00 -11.57 -7.80
CA THR A 123 -0.64 -12.81 -7.32
C THR A 123 0.11 -13.32 -6.09
N ALA A 124 -0.48 -14.28 -5.37
CA ALA A 124 0.18 -14.90 -4.21
C ALA A 124 1.57 -15.47 -4.53
N ASP A 125 1.83 -15.91 -5.76
CA ASP A 125 3.13 -16.45 -6.21
C ASP A 125 4.27 -15.42 -6.22
N HIS A 126 3.98 -14.13 -6.03
CA HIS A 126 4.97 -13.05 -6.02
C HIS A 126 5.61 -12.83 -4.64
N PHE A 127 5.14 -13.53 -3.60
CA PHE A 127 5.55 -13.37 -2.20
C PHE A 127 6.25 -14.64 -1.71
#